data_AF-A0A1M7C6Z0-F1
#
_entry.id   AF-A0A1M7C6Z0-F1
#
_cell.length_a   1.000
_cell.length_b   1.000
_cell.length_c   1.000
_cell.angle_alpha   90.00
_cell.angle_beta   90.00
_cell.angle_gamma   90.00
#
_symmetry.space_group_name_H-M   'P 1'
#
loop_
_entity.id
_entity.type
_entity.pdbx_description
1 polymer ?
#
loop_
_entity_poly.entity_id
_entity_poly.type
_entity_poly.pdbx_seq_one_letter_code
_entity_poly.pdbx_strand_id
1 'polypeptide(L)'
;MKIILSTSKAFLALVMVMSFALTVLTVTSSTVFGVFSNAVEAVAGARTVRARHVATVSDLKTRNDEFGRRNSRLKADNKLLKGKLMDTGVTYRGAKRSVREAVKDTSTRVSRRVATASARNVGSMAGEAMPVIGVGVIVAATAWELHDACEMIKDLHELDIAFNPEDAIDAREVCGMQAPTNAELWQTIRQSPGDAWKRVRGLYDNLPDVSFTGTYERMIGLACRWFTCGEAEVMAQ
;
A
#
# COMPACT_ATOMS: atom_id res chain seq x y z
N MET A 1 -88.45 -16.07 -42.11
CA MET A 1 -87.50 -14.93 -42.17
C MET A 1 -86.84 -14.55 -40.83
N LYS A 2 -87.36 -14.95 -39.65
CA LYS A 2 -86.73 -14.63 -38.33
C LYS A 2 -85.50 -15.46 -37.96
N ILE A 3 -85.39 -16.69 -38.46
CA ILE A 3 -84.28 -17.62 -38.15
C ILE A 3 -82.96 -17.20 -38.83
N ILE A 4 -83.04 -16.59 -40.03
CA ILE A 4 -81.88 -16.08 -40.78
C ILE A 4 -81.31 -14.79 -40.14
N LEU A 5 -82.17 -13.91 -39.60
CA LEU A 5 -81.70 -12.72 -38.87
C LEU A 5 -81.10 -13.06 -37.49
N SER A 6 -81.61 -14.08 -36.81
CA SER A 6 -81.10 -14.46 -35.49
C SER A 6 -79.73 -15.13 -35.55
N THR A 7 -79.49 -15.94 -36.59
CA THR A 7 -78.19 -16.57 -36.84
C THR A 7 -77.13 -15.53 -37.22
N SER A 8 -77.49 -14.50 -37.99
CA SER A 8 -76.60 -13.37 -38.32
C SER A 8 -76.18 -12.55 -37.09
N LYS A 9 -77.11 -12.26 -36.16
CA LYS A 9 -76.80 -11.54 -34.91
C LYS A 9 -75.90 -12.35 -33.97
N ALA A 10 -76.17 -13.65 -33.84
CA ALA A 10 -75.34 -14.56 -33.05
C ALA A 10 -73.93 -14.66 -33.63
N PHE A 11 -73.81 -14.73 -34.96
CA PHE A 11 -72.52 -14.75 -35.65
C PHE A 11 -71.73 -13.45 -35.42
N LEU A 12 -72.35 -12.29 -35.60
CA LEU A 12 -71.70 -11.00 -35.36
C LEU A 12 -71.26 -10.82 -33.91
N ALA A 13 -72.09 -11.23 -32.95
CA ALA A 13 -71.73 -11.20 -31.53
C ALA A 13 -70.53 -12.11 -31.24
N LEU A 14 -70.49 -13.30 -31.83
CA LEU A 14 -69.39 -14.26 -31.66
C LEU A 14 -68.08 -13.72 -32.25
N VAL A 15 -68.12 -13.08 -33.42
CA VAL A 15 -66.94 -12.43 -34.02
C VAL A 15 -66.44 -11.27 -33.16
N MET A 16 -67.33 -10.45 -32.60
CA MET A 16 -66.92 -9.36 -31.70
C MET A 16 -66.33 -9.87 -30.39
N VAL A 17 -66.94 -10.88 -29.78
CA VAL A 17 -66.41 -11.51 -28.56
C VAL A 17 -65.06 -12.16 -28.82
N MET A 18 -64.87 -12.83 -29.96
CA MET A 18 -63.57 -13.38 -30.34
C MET A 18 -62.53 -12.31 -30.61
N SER A 19 -62.89 -11.20 -31.27
CA SER A 19 -61.97 -10.08 -31.51
C SER A 19 -61.53 -9.43 -30.19
N PHE A 20 -62.48 -9.20 -29.27
CA PHE A 20 -62.18 -8.65 -27.95
C PHE A 20 -61.37 -9.63 -27.07
N ALA A 21 -61.70 -10.93 -27.12
CA ALA A 21 -60.91 -11.94 -26.44
C ALA A 21 -59.48 -11.97 -26.97
N LEU A 22 -59.30 -11.87 -28.29
CA LEU A 22 -57.99 -11.86 -28.93
C LEU A 22 -57.16 -10.61 -28.56
N THR A 23 -57.77 -9.43 -28.45
CA THR A 23 -57.05 -8.23 -27.99
C THR A 23 -56.63 -8.33 -26.51
N VAL A 24 -57.49 -8.89 -25.65
CA VAL A 24 -57.15 -9.12 -24.23
C VAL A 24 -56.04 -10.18 -24.09
N LEU A 25 -56.13 -11.28 -24.84
CA LEU A 25 -55.15 -12.36 -24.84
C LEU A 25 -53.77 -11.92 -25.36
N THR A 26 -53.71 -11.05 -26.38
CA THR A 26 -52.44 -10.55 -26.93
C THR A 26 -51.71 -9.57 -26.01
N VAL A 27 -52.43 -8.83 -25.15
CA VAL A 27 -51.81 -7.91 -24.18
C VAL A 27 -51.33 -8.65 -22.93
N THR A 28 -52.08 -9.64 -22.47
CA THR A 28 -51.83 -10.35 -21.21
C THR A 28 -50.82 -11.49 -21.34
N SER A 29 -50.70 -12.10 -22.52
CA SER A 29 -49.82 -13.25 -22.75
C SER A 29 -48.71 -12.95 -23.76
N SER A 30 -47.46 -13.10 -23.31
CA SER A 30 -46.27 -12.98 -24.15
C SER A 30 -46.21 -14.04 -25.26
N THR A 31 -46.88 -15.19 -25.10
CA THR A 31 -46.86 -16.30 -26.05
C THR A 31 -47.81 -16.08 -27.22
N VAL A 32 -49.04 -15.60 -26.95
CA VAL A 32 -50.06 -15.32 -27.97
C VAL A 32 -49.62 -14.13 -28.85
N PHE A 33 -49.00 -13.13 -28.24
CA PHE A 33 -48.40 -12.02 -28.98
C PHE A 33 -47.24 -12.47 -29.90
N GLY A 34 -46.44 -13.45 -29.47
CA GLY A 34 -45.36 -14.03 -30.29
C GLY A 34 -45.89 -14.67 -31.57
N VAL A 35 -46.99 -15.42 -31.48
CA VAL A 35 -47.65 -16.04 -32.65
C VAL A 35 -48.25 -14.98 -33.59
N PHE A 36 -48.91 -13.96 -33.04
CA PHE A 36 -49.47 -12.86 -33.83
C PHE A 36 -48.38 -12.00 -34.49
N SER A 37 -47.29 -11.72 -33.78
CA SER A 37 -46.15 -10.97 -34.31
C SER A 37 -45.45 -11.70 -35.46
N ASN A 38 -45.32 -13.02 -35.39
CA ASN A 38 -44.77 -13.84 -36.48
C ASN A 38 -45.64 -13.78 -37.74
N ALA A 39 -46.97 -13.73 -37.58
CA ALA A 39 -47.90 -13.57 -38.71
C ALA A 39 -47.83 -12.16 -39.32
N VAL A 40 -47.69 -11.11 -38.50
CA VAL A 40 -47.52 -9.72 -38.97
C VAL A 40 -46.17 -9.52 -39.64
N GLU A 41 -45.09 -10.12 -39.13
CA GLU A 41 -43.76 -10.05 -39.75
C GLU A 41 -43.71 -10.76 -41.11
N ALA A 42 -44.45 -11.87 -41.26
CA ALA A 42 -44.59 -12.61 -42.52
C ALA A 42 -45.40 -11.86 -43.60
N VAL A 43 -46.33 -10.97 -43.21
CA VAL A 43 -47.21 -10.24 -44.14
C VAL A 43 -46.75 -8.78 -44.38
N ALA A 44 -46.20 -8.12 -43.36
CA ALA A 44 -45.79 -6.71 -43.41
C ALA A 44 -44.28 -6.51 -43.63
N GLY A 45 -43.47 -7.59 -43.57
CA GLY A 45 -42.03 -7.55 -43.82
C GLY A 45 -41.19 -6.73 -42.82
N ALA A 46 -41.80 -6.19 -41.76
CA ALA A 46 -41.16 -5.31 -40.80
C ALA A 46 -41.11 -5.93 -39.39
N ARG A 47 -39.91 -6.02 -38.81
CA ARG A 47 -39.68 -6.43 -37.42
C ARG A 47 -40.36 -5.49 -36.43
N THR A 48 -41.17 -6.05 -35.52
CA THR A 48 -41.83 -5.28 -34.46
C THR A 48 -40.83 -4.64 -33.49
N VAL A 49 -41.20 -3.51 -32.87
CA VAL A 49 -40.36 -2.77 -31.91
C VAL A 49 -39.94 -3.65 -30.72
N ARG A 50 -40.83 -4.51 -30.24
CA ARG A 50 -40.55 -5.45 -29.13
C ARG A 50 -39.55 -6.52 -29.54
N ALA A 51 -39.67 -7.10 -30.74
CA ALA A 51 -38.70 -8.06 -31.26
C ALA A 51 -37.30 -7.44 -31.42
N ARG A 52 -37.22 -6.19 -31.90
CA ARG A 52 -35.95 -5.44 -31.93
C ARG A 52 -35.38 -5.23 -30.52
N HIS A 53 -36.21 -4.86 -29.55
CA HIS A 53 -35.75 -4.60 -28.18
C HIS A 53 -35.25 -5.88 -27.49
N VAL A 54 -35.94 -7.01 -27.66
CA VAL A 54 -35.50 -8.32 -27.18
C VAL A 54 -34.17 -8.73 -27.82
N ALA A 55 -34.02 -8.51 -29.13
CA ALA A 55 -32.76 -8.77 -29.83
C ALA A 55 -31.62 -7.87 -29.31
N THR A 56 -31.86 -6.57 -29.11
CA THR A 56 -30.87 -5.64 -28.55
C THR A 56 -30.47 -6.02 -27.12
N VAL A 57 -31.41 -6.38 -26.25
CA VAL A 57 -31.10 -6.80 -24.87
C VAL A 57 -30.31 -8.12 -24.86
N SER A 58 -30.66 -9.08 -25.72
CA SER A 58 -29.92 -10.33 -25.86
C SER A 58 -28.50 -10.12 -26.39
N ASP A 59 -28.36 -9.22 -27.38
CA ASP A 59 -27.07 -8.83 -27.94
C ASP A 59 -26.20 -8.09 -26.90
N LEU A 60 -26.78 -7.12 -26.17
CA LEU A 60 -26.10 -6.42 -25.08
C LEU A 60 -25.66 -7.38 -23.98
N LYS A 61 -26.50 -8.36 -23.59
CA LYS A 61 -26.12 -9.40 -22.62
C LYS A 61 -24.94 -10.22 -23.12
N THR A 62 -24.98 -10.64 -24.38
CA THR A 62 -23.88 -11.41 -25.00
C THR A 62 -22.58 -10.62 -25.01
N ARG A 63 -22.63 -9.33 -25.38
CA ARG A 63 -21.46 -8.45 -25.33
C ARG A 63 -20.96 -8.25 -23.90
N ASN A 64 -21.84 -8.07 -22.92
CA ASN A 64 -21.46 -7.91 -21.52
C ASN A 64 -20.79 -9.17 -20.96
N ASP A 65 -21.31 -10.36 -21.30
CA ASP A 65 -20.70 -11.65 -20.94
C ASP A 65 -19.33 -11.82 -21.62
N GLU A 66 -19.20 -11.40 -22.88
CA GLU A 66 -17.92 -11.38 -23.60
C GLU A 66 -16.91 -10.41 -22.94
N PHE A 67 -17.33 -9.21 -22.60
CA PHE A 67 -16.50 -8.24 -21.86
C PHE A 67 -16.09 -8.80 -20.50
N GLY A 68 -16.98 -9.47 -19.78
CA GLY A 68 -16.66 -10.15 -18.53
C GLY A 68 -15.57 -11.22 -18.71
N ARG A 69 -15.69 -12.06 -19.75
CA ARG A 69 -14.67 -13.07 -20.08
C ARG A 69 -13.33 -12.45 -20.48
N ARG A 70 -13.34 -11.41 -21.32
CA ARG A 70 -12.13 -10.70 -21.75
C ARG A 70 -11.42 -10.04 -20.57
N ASN A 71 -12.16 -9.38 -19.67
CA ASN A 71 -11.62 -8.74 -18.48
C ASN A 71 -10.96 -9.77 -17.54
N SER A 72 -11.60 -10.92 -17.32
CA SER A 72 -11.02 -12.01 -16.52
C SER A 72 -9.73 -12.58 -17.14
N ARG A 73 -9.69 -12.76 -18.47
CA ARG A 73 -8.48 -13.19 -19.18
C ARG A 73 -7.35 -12.17 -19.06
N LEU A 74 -7.64 -10.89 -19.32
CA LEU A 74 -6.68 -9.81 -19.18
C LEU A 74 -6.11 -9.72 -17.76
N LYS A 75 -6.93 -9.94 -16.72
CA LYS A 75 -6.47 -10.00 -15.33
C LYS A 75 -5.52 -11.18 -15.09
N ALA A 76 -5.82 -12.35 -15.62
CA ALA A 76 -4.96 -13.53 -15.52
C ALA A 76 -3.62 -13.32 -16.26
N ASP A 77 -3.66 -12.80 -17.48
CA ASP A 77 -2.46 -12.53 -18.29
C ASP A 77 -1.58 -11.46 -17.64
N ASN A 78 -2.17 -10.38 -17.10
CA ASN A 78 -1.42 -9.36 -16.35
C ASN A 78 -0.72 -9.97 -15.13
N LYS A 79 -1.40 -10.86 -14.38
CA LYS A 79 -0.79 -11.55 -13.24
C LYS A 79 0.40 -12.41 -13.67
N LEU A 80 0.26 -13.16 -14.77
CA LEU A 80 1.32 -14.00 -15.32
C LEU A 80 2.51 -13.18 -15.83
N LEU A 81 2.25 -12.11 -16.58
CA LEU A 81 3.29 -11.22 -17.10
C LEU A 81 4.03 -10.51 -15.97
N LYS A 82 3.33 -10.04 -14.93
CA LYS A 82 3.95 -9.45 -13.74
C LYS A 82 4.90 -10.43 -13.05
N GLY A 83 4.49 -11.70 -12.90
CA GLY A 83 5.36 -12.75 -12.39
C GLY A 83 6.62 -12.96 -13.25
N LYS A 84 6.45 -13.10 -14.58
CA LYS A 84 7.58 -13.25 -15.51
C LYS A 84 8.53 -12.05 -15.50
N LEU A 85 8.03 -10.82 -15.39
CA LEU A 85 8.85 -9.63 -15.29
C LEU A 85 9.71 -9.65 -14.03
N MET A 86 9.12 -10.04 -12.89
CA MET A 86 9.83 -10.17 -11.62
C MET A 86 10.94 -11.24 -11.67
N ASP A 87 10.71 -12.31 -12.43
CA ASP A 87 11.65 -13.41 -12.62
C ASP A 87 12.62 -13.17 -13.79
N THR A 88 12.48 -12.07 -14.53
CA THR A 88 13.37 -11.72 -15.63
C THR A 88 14.76 -11.43 -15.09
N GLY A 89 15.77 -12.08 -15.69
CA GLY A 89 17.17 -11.92 -15.29
C GLY A 89 17.72 -10.54 -15.67
N VAL A 90 18.06 -9.74 -14.68
CA VAL A 90 18.81 -8.49 -14.82
C VAL A 90 20.27 -8.71 -14.44
N THR A 91 21.17 -7.93 -15.04
CA THR A 91 22.57 -7.90 -14.61
C THR A 91 22.65 -7.10 -13.31
N TYR A 92 22.96 -7.77 -12.21
CA TYR A 92 23.09 -7.17 -10.90
C TYR A 92 24.41 -7.62 -10.26
N ARG A 93 25.25 -6.65 -9.90
CA ARG A 93 26.57 -6.89 -9.28
C ARG A 93 27.46 -7.88 -10.05
N GLY A 94 27.43 -7.81 -11.39
CA GLY A 94 28.24 -8.65 -12.27
C GLY A 94 27.69 -10.07 -12.50
N ALA A 95 26.54 -10.43 -11.93
CA ALA A 95 25.87 -11.71 -12.16
C ALA A 95 24.45 -11.48 -12.70
N LYS A 96 23.91 -12.46 -13.45
CA LYS A 96 22.48 -12.46 -13.77
C LYS A 96 21.68 -12.91 -12.56
N ARG A 97 20.72 -12.11 -12.14
CA ARG A 97 19.81 -12.35 -11.00
C ARG A 97 18.41 -11.93 -11.40
N SER A 98 17.38 -12.52 -10.79
CA SER A 98 16.02 -11.99 -10.95
C SER A 98 15.90 -10.59 -10.34
N VAL A 99 14.93 -9.80 -10.79
CA VAL A 99 14.64 -8.48 -10.20
C VAL A 99 14.32 -8.63 -8.71
N ARG A 100 13.59 -9.68 -8.34
CA ARG A 100 13.28 -10.04 -6.94
C ARG A 100 14.51 -10.21 -6.07
N GLU A 101 15.46 -11.03 -6.51
CA GLU A 101 16.71 -11.26 -5.79
C GLU A 101 17.53 -9.96 -5.66
N ALA A 102 17.59 -9.17 -6.72
CA ALA A 102 18.34 -7.90 -6.70
C ALA A 102 17.73 -6.88 -5.73
N VAL A 103 16.39 -6.77 -5.68
CA VAL A 103 15.68 -5.92 -4.71
C VAL A 103 15.89 -6.44 -3.29
N LYS A 104 15.64 -7.73 -3.03
CA LYS A 104 15.79 -8.35 -1.70
C LYS A 104 17.19 -8.16 -1.14
N ASP A 105 18.22 -8.45 -1.93
CA ASP A 105 19.62 -8.29 -1.53
C ASP A 105 19.97 -6.82 -1.27
N THR A 106 19.45 -5.90 -2.09
CA THR A 106 19.65 -4.46 -1.87
C THR A 106 18.97 -3.98 -0.58
N SER A 107 17.67 -4.23 -0.43
CA SER A 107 16.89 -3.83 0.75
C SER A 107 17.51 -4.40 2.02
N THR A 108 17.85 -5.70 2.05
CA THR A 108 18.47 -6.35 3.22
C THR A 108 19.79 -5.69 3.61
N ARG A 109 20.68 -5.45 2.64
CA ARG A 109 21.99 -4.84 2.94
C ARG A 109 21.85 -3.38 3.37
N VAL A 110 20.97 -2.61 2.74
CA VAL A 110 20.77 -1.21 3.11
C VAL A 110 20.17 -1.14 4.50
N SER A 111 19.12 -1.89 4.81
CA SER A 111 18.52 -1.93 6.15
C SER A 111 19.54 -2.31 7.23
N ARG A 112 20.35 -3.34 7.02
CA ARG A 112 21.43 -3.72 7.96
C ARG A 112 22.48 -2.63 8.15
N ARG A 113 22.87 -1.95 7.07
CA ARG A 113 23.85 -0.84 7.15
C ARG A 113 23.28 0.35 7.89
N VAL A 114 22.02 0.68 7.63
CA VAL A 114 21.29 1.75 8.33
C VAL A 114 21.19 1.40 9.81
N ALA A 115 20.75 0.20 10.17
CA ALA A 115 20.69 -0.23 11.56
C ALA A 115 22.05 -0.17 12.27
N THR A 116 23.11 -0.62 11.61
CA THR A 116 24.48 -0.53 12.14
C THR A 116 24.93 0.92 12.29
N ALA A 117 24.61 1.80 11.34
CA ALA A 117 24.96 3.21 11.39
C ALA A 117 24.20 3.95 12.49
N SER A 118 22.89 3.72 12.61
CA SER A 118 22.04 4.25 13.68
C SER A 118 22.53 3.83 15.06
N ALA A 119 22.89 2.54 15.23
CA ALA A 119 23.45 2.04 16.49
C ALA A 119 24.81 2.69 16.83
N ARG A 120 25.68 2.90 15.83
CA ARG A 120 26.95 3.61 16.03
C ARG A 120 26.73 5.05 16.42
N ASN A 121 25.78 5.73 15.78
CA ASN A 121 25.46 7.12 16.02
C ASN A 121 24.91 7.34 17.44
N VAL A 122 23.93 6.53 17.86
CA VAL A 122 23.45 6.53 19.25
C VAL A 122 24.57 6.20 20.24
N GLY A 123 25.42 5.23 19.91
CA GLY A 123 26.56 4.85 20.74
C GLY A 123 27.67 5.92 20.82
N SER A 124 27.78 6.80 19.82
CA SER A 124 28.80 7.85 19.75
C SER A 124 28.36 9.20 20.30
N MET A 125 27.07 9.38 20.62
CA MET A 125 26.53 10.62 21.18
C MET A 125 27.34 11.16 22.36
N ALA A 126 27.80 10.29 23.27
CA ALA A 126 28.57 10.71 24.43
C ALA A 126 29.97 11.23 24.06
N GLY A 127 30.54 10.72 22.97
CA GLY A 127 31.78 11.21 22.38
C GLY A 127 31.61 12.57 21.71
N GLU A 128 30.56 12.70 20.92
CA GLU A 128 30.28 13.89 20.10
C GLU A 128 29.83 15.09 20.94
N ALA A 129 29.13 14.82 22.04
CA ALA A 129 28.75 15.86 22.97
C ALA A 129 29.92 16.35 23.84
N MET A 130 31.16 15.87 23.66
CA MET A 130 32.35 16.42 24.31
C MET A 130 33.05 17.47 23.43
N PRO A 131 33.34 18.69 23.95
CA PRO A 131 32.91 19.25 25.23
C PRO A 131 31.45 19.73 25.18
N VAL A 132 30.80 19.66 26.33
CA VAL A 132 29.34 19.63 26.63
C VAL A 132 28.44 20.78 26.14
N ILE A 133 28.93 21.60 25.22
CA ILE A 133 28.27 22.79 24.65
C ILE A 133 27.15 22.42 23.65
N GLY A 134 27.01 21.14 23.27
CA GLY A 134 26.07 20.68 22.25
C GLY A 134 25.09 19.56 22.66
N VAL A 135 25.02 19.14 23.92
CA VAL A 135 24.24 17.95 24.34
C VAL A 135 22.80 17.96 23.81
N GLY A 136 22.08 19.08 23.99
CA GLY A 136 20.70 19.20 23.52
C GLY A 136 20.56 19.09 22.00
N VAL A 137 21.53 19.63 21.25
CA VAL A 137 21.56 19.55 19.79
C VAL A 137 21.88 18.12 19.34
N ILE A 138 22.85 17.45 19.98
CA ILE A 138 23.22 16.06 19.66
C ILE A 138 22.05 15.11 19.92
N VAL A 139 21.37 15.23 21.05
CA VAL A 139 20.19 14.41 21.37
C VAL A 139 19.07 14.65 20.37
N ALA A 140 18.76 15.92 20.06
CA ALA A 140 17.72 16.25 19.09
C ALA A 140 18.06 15.74 17.67
N ALA A 141 19.30 15.95 17.22
CA ALA A 141 19.78 15.48 15.93
C ALA A 141 19.71 13.95 15.83
N THR A 142 20.18 13.24 16.86
CA THR A 142 20.16 11.77 16.87
C THR A 142 18.72 11.24 16.89
N ALA A 143 17.82 11.88 17.64
CA ALA A 143 16.41 11.49 17.65
C ALA A 143 15.76 11.65 16.27
N TRP A 144 16.07 12.74 15.54
CA TRP A 144 15.64 12.91 14.16
C TRP A 144 16.28 11.90 13.20
N GLU A 145 17.57 11.62 13.35
CA GLU A 145 18.24 10.61 12.52
C GLU A 145 17.66 9.20 12.72
N LEU A 146 17.26 8.85 13.95
CA LEU A 146 16.56 7.60 14.23
C LEU A 146 15.16 7.57 13.58
N HIS A 147 14.45 8.70 13.60
CA HIS A 147 13.15 8.82 12.94
C HIS A 147 13.27 8.62 11.43
N ASP A 148 14.16 9.37 10.79
CA ASP A 148 14.38 9.30 9.34
C ASP A 148 14.90 7.92 8.91
N ALA A 149 15.77 7.30 9.72
CA ALA A 149 16.26 5.95 9.48
C ALA A 149 15.15 4.90 9.60
N CYS A 150 14.20 5.09 10.54
CA CYS A 150 13.01 4.25 10.66
C CYS A 150 12.10 4.37 9.42
N GLU A 151 11.81 5.60 8.97
CA GLU A 151 11.00 5.82 7.75
C GLU A 151 11.68 5.21 6.52
N MET A 152 12.99 5.40 6.35
CA MET A 152 13.73 4.79 5.24
C MET A 152 13.65 3.25 5.25
N ILE A 153 13.69 2.61 6.42
CA ILE A 153 13.57 1.15 6.50
C ILE A 153 12.14 0.69 6.19
N LYS A 154 11.11 1.46 6.56
CA LYS A 154 9.72 1.19 6.13
C LYS A 154 9.58 1.29 4.62
N ASP A 155 10.15 2.32 3.98
CA ASP A 155 10.13 2.45 2.53
C ASP A 155 10.81 1.25 1.83
N LEU A 156 11.94 0.80 2.36
CA LEU A 156 12.63 -0.41 1.86
C LEU A 156 11.81 -1.68 2.07
N HIS A 157 11.07 -1.76 3.17
CA HIS A 157 10.17 -2.87 3.46
C HIS A 157 8.99 -2.89 2.50
N GLU A 158 8.34 -1.75 2.25
CA GLU A 158 7.25 -1.65 1.28
C GLU A 158 7.72 -1.98 -0.14
N LEU A 159 8.91 -1.49 -0.52
CA LEU A 159 9.56 -1.87 -1.77
C LEU A 159 9.78 -3.39 -1.83
N ASP A 160 10.30 -4.00 -0.76
CA ASP A 160 10.55 -5.44 -0.74
C ASP A 160 9.25 -6.25 -0.77
N ILE A 161 8.18 -5.83 -0.08
CA ILE A 161 6.84 -6.45 -0.19
C ILE A 161 6.34 -6.44 -1.63
N ALA A 162 6.53 -5.33 -2.36
CA ALA A 162 6.06 -5.20 -3.73
C ALA A 162 6.66 -6.25 -4.67
N PHE A 163 7.87 -6.72 -4.38
CA PHE A 163 8.59 -7.73 -5.19
C PHE A 163 8.58 -9.14 -4.55
N ASN A 164 8.65 -9.23 -3.23
CA ASN A 164 8.85 -10.43 -2.41
C ASN A 164 7.82 -10.48 -1.25
N PRO A 165 6.51 -10.62 -1.54
CA PRO A 165 5.45 -10.50 -0.53
C PRO A 165 5.50 -11.58 0.57
N GLU A 166 6.09 -12.74 0.28
CA GLU A 166 6.18 -13.88 1.22
C GLU A 166 7.46 -13.87 2.06
N ASP A 167 8.46 -13.07 1.68
CA ASP A 167 9.77 -12.97 2.33
C ASP A 167 10.26 -11.52 2.19
N ALA A 168 9.59 -10.59 2.85
CA ALA A 168 10.04 -9.20 2.94
C ALA A 168 10.96 -9.00 4.16
N ILE A 169 11.91 -8.06 4.09
CA ILE A 169 12.74 -7.66 5.24
C ILE A 169 11.89 -7.16 6.42
N ASP A 170 12.38 -7.25 7.67
CA ASP A 170 11.67 -6.69 8.84
C ASP A 170 11.97 -5.19 8.98
N ALA A 171 10.93 -4.36 9.13
CA ALA A 171 11.09 -2.91 9.30
C ALA A 171 11.44 -2.47 10.74
N ARG A 172 11.37 -3.37 11.73
CA ARG A 172 11.42 -2.99 13.16
C ARG A 172 12.80 -2.76 13.75
N GLU A 173 13.87 -3.13 13.04
CA GLU A 173 15.24 -3.13 13.60
C GLU A 173 15.69 -1.75 14.11
N VAL A 174 15.33 -0.66 13.41
CA VAL A 174 15.69 0.72 13.81
C VAL A 174 14.56 1.45 14.53
N CYS A 175 13.31 1.20 14.17
CA CYS A 175 12.16 1.89 14.74
C CYS A 175 11.98 1.68 16.26
N GLY A 176 12.66 0.70 16.85
CA GLY A 176 12.68 0.46 18.30
C GLY A 176 13.86 1.13 19.04
N MET A 177 14.80 1.77 18.34
CA MET A 177 15.94 2.42 18.97
C MET A 177 15.52 3.75 19.61
N GLN A 178 16.13 4.08 20.75
CA GLN A 178 15.91 5.35 21.44
C GLN A 178 17.24 6.05 21.68
N ALA A 179 17.25 7.37 21.44
CA ALA A 179 18.34 8.22 21.86
C ALA A 179 18.26 8.45 23.38
N PRO A 180 19.39 8.44 24.10
CA PRO A 180 19.43 8.89 25.50
C PRO A 180 18.93 10.32 25.63
N THR A 181 18.34 10.61 26.79
CA THR A 181 17.91 11.96 27.15
C THR A 181 19.08 12.89 27.40
N ASN A 182 18.82 14.20 27.36
CA ASN A 182 19.82 15.23 27.70
C ASN A 182 20.46 14.98 29.07
N ALA A 183 19.68 14.57 30.07
CA ALA A 183 20.15 14.32 31.43
C ALA A 183 21.06 13.09 31.51
N GLU A 184 20.66 11.98 30.89
CA GLU A 184 21.44 10.74 30.86
C GLU A 184 22.77 10.93 30.12
N LEU A 185 22.73 11.66 29.00
CA LEU A 185 23.93 11.97 28.22
C LEU A 185 24.86 12.90 29.01
N TRP A 186 24.31 13.94 29.63
CA TRP A 186 25.05 14.86 30.50
C TRP A 186 25.74 14.13 31.65
N GLN A 187 25.00 13.26 32.35
CA GLN A 187 25.52 12.49 33.48
C GLN A 187 26.68 11.59 33.06
N THR A 188 26.54 10.90 31.93
CA THR A 188 27.56 10.01 31.38
C THR A 188 28.87 10.75 31.08
N ILE A 189 28.78 11.91 30.44
CA ILE A 189 29.93 12.72 30.03
C ILE A 189 30.64 13.36 31.23
N ARG A 190 29.86 13.76 32.24
CA ARG A 190 30.39 14.38 33.48
C ARG A 190 31.06 13.36 34.39
N GLN A 191 30.43 12.22 34.64
CA GLN A 191 30.90 11.24 35.62
C GLN A 191 32.04 10.38 35.09
N SER A 192 32.04 10.06 33.79
CA SER A 192 32.95 9.06 33.22
C SER A 192 33.34 9.37 31.77
N PRO A 193 33.98 10.52 31.48
CA PRO A 193 34.37 10.92 30.12
C PRO A 193 35.35 9.93 29.47
N GLY A 194 36.27 9.36 30.26
CA GLY A 194 37.20 8.34 29.78
C GLY A 194 36.51 7.06 29.31
N ASP A 195 35.48 6.60 30.02
CA ASP A 195 34.75 5.39 29.64
C ASP A 195 33.74 5.67 28.52
N ALA A 196 33.19 6.88 28.42
CA ALA A 196 32.47 7.34 27.24
C ALA A 196 33.38 7.30 26.00
N TRP A 197 34.60 7.82 26.08
CA TRP A 197 35.56 7.79 24.96
C TRP A 197 36.00 6.37 24.59
N LYS A 198 36.26 5.50 25.57
CA LYS A 198 36.59 4.08 25.31
C LYS A 198 35.47 3.39 24.54
N ARG A 199 34.19 3.65 24.87
CA ARG A 199 33.05 3.09 24.13
C ARG A 199 33.03 3.57 22.68
N VAL A 200 33.24 4.86 22.44
CA VAL A 200 33.31 5.44 21.09
C VAL A 200 34.46 4.81 20.28
N ARG A 201 35.62 4.59 20.88
CA ARG A 201 36.73 3.87 20.24
C ARG A 201 36.42 2.42 19.89
N GLY A 202 35.49 1.78 20.59
CA GLY A 202 35.00 0.45 20.23
C GLY A 202 34.09 0.44 19.00
N LEU A 203 33.56 1.60 18.59
CA LEU A 203 32.64 1.74 17.46
C LEU A 203 33.33 2.14 16.15
N TYR A 204 34.48 2.81 16.24
CA TYR A 204 35.23 3.32 15.10
C TYR A 204 36.69 2.87 15.14
N ASP A 205 37.22 2.49 13.98
CA ASP A 205 38.62 2.16 13.81
C ASP A 205 39.48 3.44 13.85
N ASN A 206 40.69 3.34 14.43
CA ASN A 206 41.74 4.37 14.40
C ASN A 206 41.47 5.70 15.14
N LEU A 207 40.60 5.72 16.17
CA LEU A 207 40.46 6.89 17.02
C LEU A 207 41.65 7.06 17.99
N PRO A 208 42.20 8.28 18.16
CA PRO A 208 43.31 8.53 19.07
C PRO A 208 42.90 8.36 20.54
N ASP A 209 43.88 8.06 21.40
CA ASP A 209 43.67 8.14 22.84
C ASP A 209 43.65 9.61 23.26
N VAL A 210 42.70 9.98 24.13
CA VAL A 210 42.58 11.35 24.64
C VAL A 210 42.65 11.32 26.17
N SER A 211 43.46 12.21 26.74
CA SER A 211 43.56 12.37 28.19
C SER A 211 42.55 13.42 28.65
N PHE A 212 41.65 13.07 29.54
CA PHE A 212 40.70 13.99 30.18
C PHE A 212 41.30 14.61 31.45
N THR A 213 42.49 15.19 31.35
CA THR A 213 43.19 15.87 32.46
C THR A 213 42.62 17.27 32.73
N GLY A 214 43.18 18.00 33.70
CA GLY A 214 42.57 19.21 34.33
C GLY A 214 42.01 20.31 33.41
N THR A 215 42.37 20.36 32.13
CA THR A 215 41.73 21.24 31.13
C THR A 215 40.26 20.85 30.88
N TYR A 216 39.93 19.57 30.88
CA TYR A 216 38.56 19.07 30.72
C TYR A 216 37.70 19.39 31.95
N GLU A 217 38.23 19.22 33.16
CA GLU A 217 37.54 19.61 34.38
C GLU A 217 37.29 21.12 34.45
N ARG A 218 38.24 21.95 34.01
CA ARG A 218 38.05 23.41 33.90
C ARG A 218 36.97 23.76 32.89
N MET A 219 36.91 23.07 31.75
CA MET A 219 35.88 23.23 30.72
C MET A 219 34.49 22.85 31.22
N ILE A 220 34.36 21.70 31.90
CA ILE A 220 33.10 21.30 32.55
C ILE A 220 32.71 22.32 33.64
N GLY A 221 33.65 22.76 34.47
CA GLY A 221 33.38 23.75 35.52
C GLY A 221 32.93 25.11 34.95
N LEU A 222 33.45 25.53 33.78
CA LEU A 222 32.95 26.68 33.04
C LEU A 222 31.57 26.42 32.46
N ALA A 223 31.36 25.30 31.77
CA ALA A 223 30.06 24.93 31.21
C ALA A 223 28.99 24.90 32.31
N CYS A 224 29.31 24.37 33.49
CA CYS A 224 28.38 24.30 34.62
C CYS A 224 28.08 25.62 35.34
N ARG A 225 28.86 26.67 35.06
CA ARG A 225 28.51 28.03 35.50
C ARG A 225 27.51 28.70 34.56
N TRP A 226 27.45 28.26 33.31
CA TRP A 226 26.55 28.82 32.28
C TRP A 226 25.30 27.96 32.05
N PHE A 227 25.44 26.64 32.17
CA PHE A 227 24.37 25.65 32.11
C PHE A 227 24.17 25.10 33.52
N THR A 228 22.94 25.11 34.04
CA THR A 228 22.61 24.62 35.37
C THR A 228 22.88 23.11 35.49
N CYS A 229 24.12 22.73 35.80
CA CYS A 229 24.52 21.34 36.01
C CYS A 229 24.02 20.72 37.33
N GLY A 230 22.95 21.27 37.89
CA GLY A 230 22.61 21.08 39.30
C GLY A 230 21.12 21.06 39.63
N GLU A 231 20.23 20.73 38.69
CA GLU A 231 18.82 20.45 39.02
C GLU A 231 18.26 19.29 38.17
N ALA A 232 18.93 18.13 38.22
CA ALA A 232 18.29 16.86 37.85
C ALA A 232 17.39 16.32 39.00
N GLU A 233 16.91 17.19 39.89
CA GLU A 233 16.05 16.85 41.03
C GLU A 233 14.67 17.55 40.99
N VAL A 234 14.37 18.41 40.00
CA VAL A 234 13.14 19.25 40.01
C VAL A 234 12.24 19.10 38.76
N MET A 235 12.46 18.12 37.87
CA MET A 235 11.49 17.82 36.79
C MET A 235 10.88 16.41 36.88
N ALA A 236 10.73 15.91 38.11
CA ALA A 236 9.92 14.74 38.45
C ALA A 236 8.79 15.11 39.42
N GLN A 237 8.04 16.17 39.10
CA GLN A 237 6.67 16.40 39.58
C GLN A 237 5.76 16.75 38.41
#